data_AF-A0A8T3XL26-F1
#
_entry.id   AF-A0A8T3XL26-F1
#
_cell.length_a   1.000
_cell.length_b   1.000
_cell.length_c   1.000
_cell.angle_alpha   90.00
_cell.angle_beta   90.00
_cell.angle_gamma   90.00
#
_symmetry.space_group_name_H-M   'P 1'
#
loop_
_entity.id
_entity.type
_entity.pdbx_description
1 polymer ?
#
loop_
_entity_poly.entity_id
_entity_poly.type
_entity_poly.pdbx_seq_one_letter_code
_entity_poly.pdbx_strand_id
1 'polypeptide(L)' 'MAQDKISMPSGIGGLVRYFDEYKSKIKFKPGHIIVLCVVVIVIMLFLYSYGNKLLGI' A
#
# COMPACT_ATOMS: atom_id res chain seq x y z
N MET A 1 61.68 4.15 1.78
CA MET A 1 60.32 3.89 2.29
C MET A 1 59.40 4.92 1.64
N ALA A 2 58.80 4.58 0.49
CA ALA A 2 57.83 5.43 -0.20
C ALA A 2 56.48 5.22 0.49
N GLN A 3 55.99 6.27 1.14
CA GLN A 3 54.78 6.22 1.94
C GLN A 3 53.60 6.58 1.03
N ASP A 4 53.25 5.66 0.12
CA ASP A 4 52.07 5.75 -0.71
C ASP A 4 50.83 5.68 0.19
N LYS A 5 50.38 6.85 0.65
CA LYS A 5 49.06 7.03 1.28
C LYS A 5 48.00 6.89 0.19
N ILE A 6 47.72 5.66 -0.21
CA ILE A 6 46.53 5.33 -1.00
C ILE A 6 45.32 5.55 -0.07
N SER A 7 44.77 6.76 -0.13
CA SER A 7 43.49 7.09 0.50
C SER A 7 42.41 6.39 -0.30
N MET A 8 41.97 5.21 0.18
CA MET A 8 40.75 4.62 -0.35
C MET A 8 39.61 5.62 -0.08
N PRO A 9 38.87 6.08 -1.11
CA PRO A 9 37.69 6.90 -0.87
C PRO A 9 36.76 6.07 0.00
N SER A 10 36.45 6.57 1.20
CA SER A 10 35.53 5.93 2.14
C SER A 10 34.26 5.64 1.38
N GLY A 11 34.02 4.36 1.12
CA GLY A 11 32.99 3.91 0.21
C GLY A 11 31.68 4.60 0.50
N ILE A 12 31.22 5.44 -0.44
CA ILE A 12 29.80 5.75 -0.65
C ILE A 12 29.13 4.46 -1.16
N GLY A 13 29.26 3.39 -0.40
CA GLY A 13 28.83 2.03 -0.67
C GLY A 13 28.07 1.44 0.51
N GLY A 14 27.76 2.26 1.53
CA GLY A 14 26.69 1.96 2.46
C GLY A 14 25.38 2.17 1.72
N LEU A 15 24.84 1.08 1.14
CA LEU A 15 23.50 0.93 0.57
C LEU A 15 22.75 2.26 0.51
N VAL A 16 22.74 2.93 -0.65
CA VAL A 16 21.82 4.05 -0.88
C VAL A 16 20.44 3.47 -0.66
N ARG A 17 19.92 3.63 0.56
CA ARG A 17 18.52 3.43 0.84
C ARG A 17 17.88 4.57 0.08
N TYR A 18 17.40 4.27 -1.13
CA TYR A 18 16.22 4.92 -1.62
C TYR A 18 15.19 4.66 -0.53
N PHE A 19 15.12 5.59 0.43
CA PHE A 19 14.06 5.59 1.41
C PHE A 19 12.82 5.60 0.54
N ASP A 20 12.12 4.48 0.57
CA ASP A 20 10.94 4.20 -0.22
C ASP A 20 9.81 5.08 0.34
N GLU A 21 10.03 6.38 0.24
CA GLU A 21 9.29 7.47 0.88
C GLU A 21 8.13 7.91 0.00
N TYR A 22 7.60 7.00 -0.81
CA TYR A 22 6.21 7.12 -1.19
C TYR A 22 5.33 6.73 0.01
N LYS A 23 5.38 7.55 1.06
CA LYS A 23 4.31 7.57 2.05
C LYS A 23 3.09 8.08 1.30
N SER A 24 2.29 7.15 0.76
CA SER A 24 1.02 7.45 0.11
C SER A 24 0.31 8.52 0.93
N LYS A 25 0.00 9.67 0.31
CA LYS A 25 -0.65 10.81 0.98
C LYS A 25 -2.00 10.39 1.56
N ILE A 26 -2.59 9.32 1.03
CA ILE A 26 -3.87 8.75 1.46
C ILE A 26 -3.61 7.30 1.86
N LYS A 27 -3.59 7.06 3.18
CA LYS A 27 -3.54 5.71 3.76
C LYS A 27 -4.90 5.39 4.36
N PHE A 28 -5.59 4.41 3.80
CA PHE A 28 -6.80 3.88 4.41
C PHE A 28 -6.40 3.08 5.65
N LYS A 29 -6.94 3.47 6.81
CA LYS A 29 -6.79 2.65 8.02
C LYS A 29 -7.49 1.30 7.79
N PRO A 30 -6.98 0.18 8.33
CA PRO A 30 -7.59 -1.15 8.19
C PRO A 30 -9.10 -1.17 8.52
N GLY A 31 -9.53 -0.36 9.49
CA GLY A 31 -10.94 -0.21 9.84
C GLY A 31 -11.83 0.26 8.69
N HIS A 32 -11.34 1.14 7.79
CA HIS A 32 -12.14 1.60 6.63
C HIS A 32 -12.35 0.48 5.61
N ILE A 33 -11.35 -0.39 5.45
CA ILE A 33 -11.42 -1.53 4.54
C ILE A 33 -12.48 -2.54 5.03
N ILE A 34 -12.50 -2.78 6.35
CA ILE A 34 -13.49 -3.67 6.98
C ILE A 34 -14.90 -3.13 6.80
N VAL A 35 -15.11 -1.83 7.04
CA VAL A 35 -16.42 -1.18 6.84
C VAL A 35 -16.86 -1.28 5.39
N LEU A 36 -15.96 -1.03 4.41
CA LEU A 36 -16.28 -1.14 2.99
C LEU A 36 -16.69 -2.57 2.62
N CYS A 37 -15.99 -3.58 3.13
CA CYS A 37 -16.38 -4.99 2.94
C CYS A 37 -17.79 -5.28 3.45
N VAL A 38 -18.12 -4.83 4.68
CA VAL A 38 -19.46 -5.03 5.25
C VAL A 38 -20.53 -4.35 4.40
N VAL A 39 -20.28 -3.13 3.93
CA VAL A 39 -21.22 -2.40 3.05
C VAL A 39 -21.47 -3.17 1.75
N VAL A 40 -20.41 -3.69 1.11
CA VAL A 40 -20.56 -4.49 -0.12
C VAL A 40 -21.40 -5.76 0.13
N ILE A 41 -21.18 -6.44 1.25
CA ILE A 41 -21.97 -7.63 1.64
C ILE A 41 -23.45 -7.26 1.81
N VAL A 42 -23.75 -6.15 2.50
CA VAL A 42 -25.13 -5.69 2.69
C VAL A 42 -25.80 -5.37 1.35
N ILE A 43 -25.09 -4.69 0.45
CA ILE A 43 -25.59 -4.40 -0.90
C ILE A 43 -25.86 -5.70 -1.68
N MET A 44 -24.94 -6.67 -1.61
CA MET A 44 -25.12 -7.98 -2.24
C MET A 44 -26.33 -8.72 -1.68
N LEU A 45 -26.54 -8.73 -0.36
CA LEU A 45 -27.68 -9.39 0.27
C LEU A 45 -29.00 -8.70 -0.11
N PHE A 46 -29.01 -7.37 -0.14
CA PHE A 46 -30.16 -6.60 -0.58
C PHE A 46 -30.51 -6.91 -2.03
N LEU A 47 -29.49 -6.93 -2.90
CA LEU A 47 -29.67 -7.27 -4.31
C LEU A 47 -30.05 -8.75 -4.50
N TYR A 48 -29.56 -9.67 -3.69
CA TYR A 48 -29.97 -11.08 -3.78
C TYR A 48 -31.44 -11.27 -3.35
N SER A 49 -31.85 -10.60 -2.26
CA SER A 49 -33.21 -10.72 -1.72
C SER A 49 -34.26 -9.96 -2.52
N TYR A 50 -33.91 -8.79 -3.06
CA TYR A 50 -34.85 -7.90 -3.74
C TYR A 50 -34.52 -7.70 -5.22
N GLY A 51 -33.38 -8.18 -5.72
CA GLY A 51 -32.92 -7.95 -7.09
C GLY A 51 -33.85 -8.53 -8.13
N ASN A 52 -34.44 -9.71 -7.93
CA ASN A 52 -35.41 -10.23 -8.91
C ASN A 52 -36.64 -9.31 -9.02
N LYS A 53 -37.11 -8.74 -7.91
CA LYS A 53 -38.23 -7.79 -7.90
C LYS A 53 -37.84 -6.39 -8.39
N LEU A 54 -36.61 -5.95 -8.12
CA LEU A 54 -36.11 -4.61 -8.41
C LEU A 54 -35.56 -4.49 -9.84
N LEU A 55 -34.93 -5.54 -10.37
CA LEU A 55 -34.42 -5.64 -11.74
C LEU A 55 -35.48 -6.15 -12.73
N GLY A 56 -36.64 -6.61 -12.23
CA GLY A 56 -37.80 -6.94 -13.07
C GLY A 56 -37.61 -8.15 -13.98
N ILE A 57 -36.75 -9.10 -13.58
CA ILE A 57 -36.46 -10.36 -14.29
C ILE A 57 -36.92 -11.53 -13.41
#